data_AF-A0A0J8RU76-F1
#
_entry.id   AF-A0A0J8RU76-F1
#
_cell.length_a   1.000
_cell.length_b   1.000
_cell.length_c   1.000
_cell.angle_alpha   90.00
_cell.angle_beta   90.00
_cell.angle_gamma   90.00
#
_symmetry.space_group_name_H-M   'P 1'
#
loop_
_entity.id
_entity.type
_entity.pdbx_description
1 polymer ?
#
loop_
_entity_poly.entity_id
_entity_poly.type
_entity_poly.pdbx_seq_one_letter_code
_entity_poly.pdbx_strand_id
1 'polypeptide(L)'
;MAGNNSPDYKALFFREIERTHLTTFDKYLQTCHDSSSRSLRVAQAPRSTKGSSTKPTGKLCPTRLRLWTGCPARQQDVYDTVRNYFRASEADAPRIFSPIIVLEGLGVFVSSPATSQRKGPRKLRAIRRARPCA
;
A
#
# COMPACT_ATOMS: atom_id res chain seq x y z
N MET A 1 -1.81 -0.22 49.08
CA MET A 1 -3.09 -0.43 48.38
C MET A 1 -2.78 -1.04 47.02
N ALA A 2 -2.94 -2.36 46.86
CA ALA A 2 -2.70 -3.02 45.59
C ALA A 2 -3.89 -2.71 44.67
N GLY A 3 -3.65 -1.95 43.61
CA GLY A 3 -4.68 -1.63 42.61
C GLY A 3 -5.19 -2.91 41.97
N ASN A 4 -6.50 -3.01 41.83
CA ASN A 4 -7.18 -4.07 41.10
C ASN A 4 -6.81 -3.97 39.60
N ASN A 5 -5.62 -4.42 39.24
CA ASN A 5 -5.10 -4.40 37.87
C ASN A 5 -5.58 -5.61 37.05
N SER A 6 -6.74 -6.18 37.39
CA SER A 6 -7.31 -7.29 36.62
C SER A 6 -7.80 -6.75 35.29
N PRO A 7 -7.28 -7.22 34.14
CA PRO A 7 -7.75 -6.79 32.84
C PRO A 7 -9.22 -7.15 32.68
N ASP A 8 -10.00 -6.27 32.06
CA ASP A 8 -11.34 -6.62 31.60
C ASP A 8 -11.22 -7.58 30.40
N TYR A 9 -11.18 -8.87 30.70
CA TYR A 9 -11.08 -9.94 29.69
C TYR A 9 -12.26 -9.91 28.70
N LYS A 10 -13.43 -9.43 29.11
CA LYS A 10 -14.59 -9.29 28.24
C LYS A 10 -14.33 -8.21 27.20
N ALA A 11 -13.80 -7.06 27.60
CA ALA A 11 -13.39 -6.00 26.68
C ALA A 11 -12.26 -6.44 25.73
N LEU A 12 -11.26 -7.18 26.24
CA LEU A 12 -10.18 -7.72 25.41
C LEU A 12 -10.70 -8.69 24.34
N PHE A 13 -11.62 -9.58 24.72
CA PHE A 13 -12.23 -10.52 23.79
C PHE A 13 -13.00 -9.80 22.68
N PHE A 14 -13.88 -8.86 23.03
CA PHE A 14 -14.64 -8.10 22.02
C PHE A 14 -13.74 -7.29 21.08
N ARG A 15 -12.66 -6.72 21.60
CA ARG A 15 -11.66 -6.03 20.77
C ARG A 15 -11.02 -6.97 19.74
N GLU A 16 -10.67 -8.19 20.14
CA GLU A 16 -10.02 -9.12 19.23
C GLU A 16 -10.99 -9.68 18.18
N ILE A 17 -12.25 -9.88 18.56
CA ILE A 17 -13.34 -10.18 17.63
C ILE A 17 -13.47 -9.04 16.61
N GLU A 18 -13.53 -7.78 17.04
CA GLU A 18 -13.63 -6.65 16.11
C GLU A 18 -12.46 -6.60 15.12
N ARG A 19 -11.24 -6.97 15.56
CA ARG A 19 -10.04 -6.95 14.72
C ARG A 19 -9.98 -8.07 13.68
N THR A 20 -10.65 -9.19 13.93
CA THR A 20 -10.69 -10.36 13.05
C THR A 20 -11.88 -10.36 12.10
N HIS A 21 -12.91 -9.56 12.38
CA HIS A 21 -14.08 -9.39 11.51
C HIS A 21 -13.77 -8.55 10.26
N LEU A 22 -14.52 -8.84 9.19
CA LEU A 22 -14.51 -8.01 7.98
C LEU A 22 -14.97 -6.59 8.28
N THR A 23 -14.36 -5.63 7.60
CA THR A 23 -14.58 -4.21 7.80
C THR A 23 -15.56 -3.66 6.77
N THR A 24 -16.25 -2.57 7.15
CA THR A 24 -16.97 -1.72 6.18
C THR A 24 -15.97 -0.91 5.36
N PHE A 25 -16.42 -0.32 4.26
CA PHE A 25 -15.54 0.48 3.39
C PHE A 25 -14.84 1.62 4.13
N ASP A 26 -15.57 2.38 4.96
CA ASP A 26 -14.99 3.50 5.71
C ASP A 26 -13.98 3.03 6.77
N LYS A 27 -14.28 1.94 7.49
CA LYS A 27 -13.36 1.37 8.48
C LYS A 27 -12.10 0.80 7.81
N TYR A 28 -12.26 0.16 6.65
CA TYR A 28 -11.16 -0.32 5.82
C TYR A 28 -10.23 0.83 5.42
N LEU A 29 -10.77 1.90 4.81
CA LEU A 29 -9.97 3.05 4.36
C LEU A 29 -9.23 3.71 5.53
N GLN A 30 -9.91 3.91 6.66
CA GLN A 30 -9.30 4.49 7.85
C GLN A 30 -8.14 3.63 8.36
N THR A 31 -8.34 2.31 8.44
CA THR A 31 -7.30 1.38 8.92
C THR A 31 -6.09 1.36 7.98
N CYS A 32 -6.31 1.36 6.66
CA CYS A 32 -5.22 1.48 5.67
C CYS A 32 -4.43 2.78 5.83
N HIS A 33 -5.13 3.90 6.05
CA HIS A 33 -4.50 5.19 6.26
C HIS A 33 -3.60 5.17 7.51
N ASP A 34 -4.12 4.67 8.63
CA ASP A 34 -3.42 4.64 9.90
C ASP A 34 -2.25 3.65 9.92
N SER A 35 -2.42 2.46 9.32
CA SER A 35 -1.40 1.41 9.34
C SER A 35 -0.29 1.61 8.30
N SER A 36 -0.63 2.17 7.14
CA SER A 36 0.26 2.18 5.97
C SER A 36 0.59 3.60 5.51
N SER A 37 -0.41 4.43 5.22
CA SER A 37 -0.15 5.74 4.61
C SER A 37 0.54 6.72 5.56
N ARG A 38 0.14 6.74 6.84
CA ARG A 38 0.69 7.64 7.85
C ARG A 38 2.14 7.32 8.22
N SER A 39 2.56 6.06 8.11
CA SER A 39 3.92 5.63 8.40
C SER A 39 4.90 5.92 7.25
N LEU A 40 4.41 6.27 6.05
CA LEU A 40 5.26 6.63 4.91
C LEU A 40 6.02 7.92 5.20
N ARG A 41 7.36 7.80 5.29
CA ARG A 41 8.27 8.95 5.39
C ARG A 41 9.00 9.12 4.07
N VAL A 42 9.08 10.35 3.59
CA VAL A 42 9.97 10.68 2.47
C VAL A 42 11.40 10.44 2.96
N ALA A 43 12.04 9.39 2.43
CA ALA A 43 13.43 9.13 2.72
C ALA A 43 14.28 10.27 2.16
N GLN A 44 15.23 10.76 2.94
CA GLN A 44 16.21 11.72 2.43
C GLN A 44 17.06 11.05 1.33
N ALA A 45 17.58 11.89 0.42
CA ALA A 45 18.34 11.52 -0.77
C ALA A 45 19.55 10.55 -0.61
N PRO A 46 20.25 10.38 0.54
CA PRO A 46 21.45 9.52 0.55
C PRO A 46 21.21 8.02 0.32
N ARG A 47 19.95 7.56 0.26
CA ARG A 47 19.57 6.19 -0.15
C ARG A 47 19.34 6.04 -1.66
N SER A 48 19.54 7.10 -2.44
CA SER A 48 19.61 6.95 -3.90
C SER A 48 20.82 6.09 -4.24
N THR A 49 20.69 5.24 -5.26
CA THR A 49 21.77 4.38 -5.73
C THR A 49 23.01 5.23 -6.04
N LYS A 50 24.02 5.16 -5.16
CA LYS A 50 25.38 5.73 -5.36
C LYS A 50 26.17 4.97 -6.43
N GLY A 51 25.50 4.47 -7.47
CA GLY A 51 26.13 3.91 -8.65
C GLY A 51 26.25 4.99 -9.71
N SER A 52 27.35 4.97 -10.46
CA SER A 52 27.40 5.68 -11.75
C SER A 52 26.17 5.24 -12.54
N SER A 53 25.22 6.17 -12.72
CA SER A 53 24.00 5.91 -13.45
C SER A 53 24.42 5.59 -14.87
N THR A 54 24.48 4.31 -15.22
CA THR A 54 24.65 3.91 -16.60
C THR A 54 23.54 4.61 -17.37
N LYS A 55 23.91 5.35 -18.42
CA LYS A 55 22.97 6.11 -19.23
C LYS A 55 21.81 5.17 -19.56
N PRO A 56 20.55 5.53 -19.25
CA PRO A 56 19.41 4.66 -19.54
C PRO A 56 19.22 4.56 -21.06
N THR A 57 20.01 3.72 -21.72
CA THR A 57 19.97 3.51 -23.17
C THR A 57 18.66 2.81 -23.50
N GLY A 58 17.85 3.41 -24.39
CA GLY A 58 16.60 2.84 -24.87
C GLY A 58 15.37 3.02 -23.96
N LYS A 59 15.45 3.82 -22.87
CA LYS A 59 14.27 4.16 -22.06
C LYS A 59 13.68 5.49 -22.50
N LEU A 60 12.36 5.55 -22.65
CA LEU A 60 11.62 6.80 -22.83
C LEU A 60 11.63 7.56 -21.51
N CYS A 61 12.42 8.63 -21.44
CA CYS A 61 12.45 9.52 -20.29
C CYS A 61 11.60 10.76 -20.62
N PRO A 62 10.45 10.97 -19.96
CA PRO A 62 9.65 12.16 -20.15
C PRO A 62 10.50 13.41 -19.84
N THR A 63 10.66 14.30 -20.82
CA THR A 63 11.48 15.51 -20.67
C THR A 63 10.70 16.67 -20.05
N ARG A 64 9.37 16.57 -20.03
CA ARG A 64 8.46 17.58 -19.50
C ARG A 64 7.34 16.88 -18.74
N LEU A 65 7.17 17.26 -17.47
CA LEU A 65 5.98 16.94 -16.71
C LEU A 65 4.96 18.05 -16.93
N ARG A 66 3.72 17.69 -17.26
CA ARG A 66 2.61 18.64 -17.39
C ARG A 66 1.69 18.49 -16.19
N LEU A 67 1.16 19.61 -15.71
CA LEU A 67 0.10 19.59 -14.72
C LEU A 67 -1.12 18.89 -15.32
N TRP A 68 -1.64 17.89 -14.62
CA TRP A 68 -2.90 17.27 -14.98
C TRP A 68 -4.05 18.15 -14.49
N THR A 69 -4.50 19.07 -15.34
CA THR A 69 -5.64 19.94 -15.06
C THR A 69 -6.91 19.11 -14.87
N GLY A 70 -7.69 19.43 -13.83
CA GLY A 70 -8.92 18.72 -13.48
C GLY A 70 -8.72 17.37 -12.78
N CYS A 71 -7.48 16.94 -12.54
CA CYS A 71 -7.20 15.70 -11.80
C CYS A 71 -7.87 15.67 -10.41
N PRO A 72 -7.80 16.73 -9.57
CA PRO A 72 -8.44 16.71 -8.26
C PRO A 72 -9.96 16.50 -8.32
N ALA A 73 -10.63 17.21 -9.23
CA ALA A 73 -12.07 17.09 -9.42
C ALA A 73 -12.46 15.68 -9.88
N ARG A 74 -11.71 15.12 -10.84
CA ARG A 74 -11.95 13.76 -11.34
C ARG A 74 -11.66 12.69 -10.30
N GLN A 75 -10.64 12.88 -9.47
CA GLN A 75 -10.33 11.98 -8.36
C GLN A 75 -11.45 12.00 -7.32
N GLN A 76 -11.97 13.18 -6.99
CA GLN A 76 -13.07 13.34 -6.05
C GLN A 76 -14.35 12.65 -6.56
N ASP A 77 -14.72 12.88 -7.82
CA ASP A 77 -15.88 12.25 -8.46
C ASP A 77 -15.83 10.71 -8.42
N VAL A 78 -14.66 10.13 -8.75
CA VAL A 78 -14.44 8.68 -8.65
C VAL A 78 -14.55 8.21 -7.20
N TYR A 79 -13.93 8.93 -6.26
CA TYR A 79 -13.99 8.58 -4.84
C TYR A 79 -15.43 8.59 -4.32
N ASP A 80 -16.20 9.64 -4.62
CA ASP A 80 -17.58 9.79 -4.17
C ASP A 80 -18.47 8.71 -4.78
N THR A 81 -18.28 8.38 -6.06
CA THR A 81 -19.01 7.29 -6.73
C THR A 81 -18.77 5.96 -6.03
N VAL A 82 -17.50 5.60 -5.79
CA VAL A 82 -17.14 4.34 -5.12
C VAL A 82 -17.64 4.33 -3.69
N ARG A 83 -17.49 5.44 -2.97
CA ARG A 83 -17.92 5.54 -1.58
C ARG A 83 -19.44 5.42 -1.46
N ASN A 84 -20.20 6.04 -2.36
CA ASN A 84 -21.65 5.93 -2.39
C ASN A 84 -22.11 4.52 -2.75
N TYR A 85 -21.40 3.78 -3.61
CA TYR A 85 -21.72 2.39 -3.89
C TYR A 85 -21.63 1.48 -2.65
N PHE A 86 -20.62 1.70 -1.80
CA PHE A 86 -20.46 0.93 -0.57
C PHE A 86 -21.22 1.52 0.64
N ARG A 87 -21.98 2.59 0.43
CA ARG A 87 -22.76 3.23 1.47
C ARG A 87 -24.15 2.60 1.53
N ALA A 88 -24.36 1.72 2.49
CA ALA A 88 -25.70 1.52 3.06
C ALA A 88 -25.79 2.32 4.38
N SER A 89 -26.96 2.38 5.02
CA SER A 89 -27.08 2.98 6.37
C SER A 89 -25.96 2.42 7.28
N GLU A 90 -25.45 3.17 8.26
CA GLU A 90 -24.37 2.69 9.16
C GLU A 90 -24.66 1.29 9.74
N ALA A 91 -25.95 0.93 9.88
CA ALA A 91 -26.40 -0.39 10.33
C ALA A 91 -26.29 -1.50 9.27
N ASP A 92 -26.40 -1.16 7.98
CA ASP A 92 -26.49 -2.10 6.86
C ASP A 92 -25.24 -2.10 5.96
N ALA A 93 -24.21 -1.32 6.30
CA ALA A 93 -23.00 -1.20 5.48
C ALA A 93 -22.33 -2.57 5.28
N PRO A 94 -22.02 -2.97 4.02
CA PRO A 94 -21.47 -4.29 3.74
C PRO A 94 -20.08 -4.46 4.37
N ARG A 95 -19.95 -5.45 5.25
CA ARG A 95 -18.68 -5.87 5.86
C ARG A 95 -17.98 -6.89 4.98
N ILE A 96 -17.42 -6.43 3.86
CA ILE A 96 -16.79 -7.28 2.84
C ILE A 96 -15.29 -7.02 2.69
N PHE A 97 -14.74 -6.04 3.40
CA PHE A 97 -13.34 -5.64 3.27
C PHE A 97 -12.46 -6.32 4.32
N SER A 98 -11.15 -6.38 4.04
CA SER A 98 -10.19 -7.10 4.87
C SER A 98 -10.26 -6.72 6.35
N PRO A 99 -10.07 -7.69 7.27
CA PRO A 99 -10.05 -7.42 8.70
C PRO A 99 -8.90 -6.51 9.12
N ILE A 100 -9.08 -5.81 10.25
CA ILE A 100 -8.08 -4.87 10.81
C ILE A 100 -6.74 -5.56 11.04
N ILE A 101 -6.74 -6.78 11.61
CA ILE A 101 -5.50 -7.52 11.90
C ILE A 101 -4.66 -7.78 10.65
N VAL A 102 -5.31 -8.00 9.49
CA VAL A 102 -4.62 -8.22 8.21
C VAL A 102 -4.02 -6.90 7.72
N LEU A 103 -4.76 -5.80 7.83
CA LEU A 103 -4.33 -4.47 7.40
C LEU A 103 -3.18 -3.90 8.24
N GLU A 104 -3.18 -4.17 9.54
CA GLU A 104 -2.08 -3.82 10.44
C GLU A 104 -0.81 -4.59 10.07
N GLY A 105 -0.93 -5.90 9.81
CA GLY A 105 0.20 -6.73 9.35
C GLY A 105 0.79 -6.25 8.02
N LEU A 106 -0.05 -5.85 7.06
CA LEU A 106 0.39 -5.28 5.79
C LEU A 106 1.10 -3.93 5.97
N GLY A 107 0.63 -3.08 6.88
CA GLY A 107 1.26 -1.79 7.18
C GLY A 107 2.72 -1.93 7.63
N VAL A 108 3.02 -2.95 8.45
CA VAL A 108 4.40 -3.26 8.87
C VAL A 108 5.28 -3.65 7.67
N PHE A 109 4.75 -4.42 6.72
CA PHE A 109 5.47 -4.81 5.52
C PHE A 109 5.78 -3.62 4.62
N VAL A 110 4.81 -2.73 4.40
CA VAL A 110 4.98 -1.52 3.57
C VAL A 110 5.95 -0.52 4.21
N SER A 111 5.95 -0.44 5.55
CA SER A 111 6.85 0.44 6.30
C SER A 111 8.30 -0.07 6.33
N SER A 112 8.52 -1.34 5.99
CA SER A 112 9.86 -1.92 5.93
C SER A 112 10.61 -1.38 4.71
N PRO A 113 11.91 -1.02 4.82
CA PRO A 113 12.68 -0.58 3.66
C PRO A 113 12.59 -1.63 2.56
N ALA A 114 12.25 -1.22 1.33
CA ALA A 114 12.27 -2.10 0.18
C ALA A 114 13.67 -2.71 0.05
N THR A 115 13.83 -3.94 0.55
CA THR A 115 15.10 -4.63 0.44
C THR A 115 15.36 -4.85 -1.03
N SER A 116 16.51 -4.39 -1.47
CA SER A 116 17.00 -4.44 -2.85
C SER A 116 16.59 -5.75 -3.53
N GLN A 117 15.88 -5.62 -4.67
CA GLN A 117 15.68 -6.61 -5.73
C GLN A 117 16.12 -8.03 -5.37
N ARG A 118 15.18 -8.95 -5.11
CA ARG A 118 15.48 -10.39 -5.18
C ARG A 118 16.05 -10.67 -6.57
N LYS A 119 17.37 -10.87 -6.67
CA LYS A 119 18.03 -11.30 -7.90
C LYS A 119 17.35 -12.59 -8.35
N GLY A 120 16.55 -12.51 -9.40
CA GLY A 120 16.04 -13.69 -10.08
C GLY A 120 17.21 -14.59 -10.49
N PRO A 121 17.03 -15.92 -10.47
CA PRO A 121 18.09 -16.85 -10.80
C PRO A 121 18.58 -16.58 -12.24
N ARG A 122 19.91 -16.54 -12.40
CA ARG A 122 20.58 -16.44 -13.69
C ARG A 122 20.11 -17.62 -14.56
N LYS A 123 19.25 -17.38 -15.54
CA LYS A 123 19.09 -18.30 -16.68
C LYS A 123 20.29 -18.09 -17.61
N LEU A 124 21.36 -18.84 -17.35
CA LEU A 124 22.35 -19.17 -18.37
C LEU A 124 21.83 -20.38 -19.13
N ARG A 125 21.43 -20.18 -20.39
CA ARG A 125 21.75 -21.08 -21.51
C ARG A 125 21.43 -20.38 -22.83
N ALA A 126 22.42 -20.45 -23.70
CA ALA A 126 22.52 -19.81 -25.00
C ALA A 126 21.71 -20.52 -26.08
N ILE A 127 21.30 -19.81 -27.13
CA ILE A 127 21.32 -20.31 -28.51
C ILE A 127 21.75 -19.17 -29.46
N ARG A 128 22.61 -19.54 -30.42
CA ARG A 128 23.33 -18.74 -31.41
C ARG A 128 22.48 -18.36 -32.64
N ARG A 129 22.91 -17.27 -33.33
CA ARG A 129 22.72 -16.85 -34.75
C ARG A 129 21.34 -16.20 -35.08
N ALA A 130 21.22 -15.14 -35.89
CA ALA A 130 21.99 -14.72 -37.07
C ALA A 130 21.97 -13.19 -37.37
N ARG A 131 23.10 -12.73 -37.95
CA ARG A 131 23.42 -11.69 -38.97
C ARG A 131 22.76 -10.28 -39.04
N PRO A 132 23.51 -9.29 -39.61
CA PRO A 132 23.27 -7.85 -39.47
C PRO A 132 22.41 -7.28 -40.60
N CYS A 133 21.84 -6.09 -40.37
CA CYS A 133 21.26 -5.26 -41.45
C CYS A 133 22.26 -4.18 -41.90
N ALA A 134 22.18 -3.90 -43.19
CA ALA A 134 23.04 -3.03 -44.00
C ALA A 134 23.06 -1.57 -43.58
#